data_AF-A0A2E3GPZ3-F1
#
_entry.id   AF-A0A2E3GPZ3-F1
#
_cell.length_a   1.000
_cell.length_b   1.000
_cell.length_c   1.000
_cell.angle_alpha   90.00
_cell.angle_beta   90.00
_cell.angle_gamma   90.00
#
_symmetry.space_group_name_H-M   'P 1'
#
loop_
_entity.id
_entity.type
_entity.pdbx_description
1 polymer ?
#
loop_
_entity_poly.entity_id
_entity_poly.type
_entity_poly.pdbx_seq_one_letter_code
_entity_poly.pdbx_strand_id
1 'polypeptide(L)'
;MRPELSVVIISAGNSPWIKDIVKCCEMFSKDIIIVSNNQAFITAQSNDSLSTTRWIFRDFKGYGNQKNFGTSLAKFDWIINLDDDELPSNELLNSLRAWKNPSDNIKAFRVRRINFCNESAISWGKWGEDYSVRIYHVSCKWDEKIVHETLSAPKRAVQTIHWPIYHFTANQVGDYLKKTKDYRDKRASSLVGKKNVGWSTLSILFSAFIHIEWLEGFNGLYLTLTKYLERN
;
A
#
# COMPACT_ATOMS: atom_id res chain seq x y z
N MET A 1 24.87 10.34 -10.28
CA MET A 1 24.05 9.31 -10.98
C MET A 1 22.67 9.30 -10.36
N ARG A 2 21.61 9.01 -11.13
CA ARG A 2 20.27 8.78 -10.53
C ARG A 2 20.28 7.42 -9.80
N PRO A 3 19.49 7.26 -8.74
CA PRO A 3 19.50 6.03 -7.95
C PRO A 3 18.95 4.83 -8.73
N GLU A 4 19.49 3.66 -8.44
CA GLU A 4 19.09 2.37 -9.01
C GLU A 4 17.93 1.77 -8.20
N LEU A 5 16.75 2.37 -8.35
CA LEU A 5 15.54 1.97 -7.63
C LEU A 5 14.38 1.85 -8.63
N SER A 6 13.77 0.67 -8.73
CA SER A 6 12.57 0.45 -9.54
C SER A 6 11.32 0.73 -8.70
N VAL A 7 10.31 1.33 -9.32
CA VAL A 7 8.99 1.57 -8.70
C VAL A 7 8.02 0.55 -9.25
N VAL A 8 7.34 -0.17 -8.35
CA VAL A 8 6.25 -1.07 -8.69
C VAL A 8 4.97 -0.53 -8.03
N ILE A 9 3.97 -0.20 -8.84
CA ILE A 9 2.68 0.30 -8.38
C ILE A 9 1.62 -0.76 -8.68
N ILE A 10 0.88 -1.17 -7.65
CA ILE A 10 -0.27 -2.07 -7.83
C ILE A 10 -1.54 -1.24 -7.86
N SER A 11 -2.32 -1.38 -8.93
CA SER A 11 -3.52 -0.57 -9.15
C SER A 11 -4.76 -1.42 -9.39
N ALA A 12 -5.85 -1.08 -8.69
CA ALA A 12 -7.18 -1.64 -8.97
C ALA A 12 -7.84 -1.03 -10.22
N GLY A 13 -7.22 0.00 -10.80
CA GLY A 13 -7.65 0.62 -12.05
C GLY A 13 -8.76 1.66 -11.89
N ASN A 14 -8.80 2.36 -10.76
CA ASN A 14 -9.77 3.40 -10.49
C ASN A 14 -9.19 4.60 -9.71
N SER A 15 -7.88 4.63 -9.50
CA SER A 15 -7.26 5.71 -8.74
C SER A 15 -7.31 7.05 -9.50
N PRO A 16 -7.83 8.11 -8.86
CA PRO A 16 -7.75 9.46 -9.43
C PRO A 16 -6.34 10.07 -9.29
N TRP A 17 -5.50 9.51 -8.42
CA TRP A 17 -4.19 10.05 -8.04
C TRP A 17 -3.03 9.51 -8.87
N ILE A 18 -3.27 8.52 -9.73
CA ILE A 18 -2.20 7.76 -10.39
C ILE A 18 -1.23 8.65 -11.18
N LYS A 19 -1.72 9.71 -11.82
CA LYS A 19 -0.87 10.63 -12.59
C LYS A 19 0.10 11.41 -11.70
N ASP A 20 -0.37 11.86 -10.54
CA ASP A 20 0.45 12.60 -9.59
C ASP A 20 1.46 11.67 -8.90
N ILE A 21 1.05 10.44 -8.59
CA ILE A 21 1.94 9.40 -8.07
C ILE A 21 3.05 9.09 -9.08
N VAL A 22 2.72 8.95 -10.38
CA VAL A 22 3.73 8.70 -11.43
C VAL A 22 4.70 9.87 -11.54
N LYS A 23 4.21 11.12 -11.66
CA LYS A 23 5.07 12.31 -11.71
C LYS A 23 6.01 12.39 -10.50
N CYS A 24 5.49 12.07 -9.33
CA CYS A 24 6.24 12.00 -8.08
C CYS A 24 7.33 10.91 -8.13
N CYS A 25 7.02 9.74 -8.68
CA CYS A 25 7.98 8.65 -8.85
C CYS A 25 9.09 8.95 -9.87
N GLU A 26 8.78 9.67 -10.95
CA GLU A 26 9.76 10.09 -11.97
C GLU A 26 10.85 11.00 -11.41
N MET A 27 10.57 11.66 -10.29
CA MET A 27 11.53 12.52 -9.60
C MET A 27 12.74 11.76 -9.04
N PHE A 28 12.62 10.45 -8.82
CA PHE A 28 13.70 9.63 -8.25
C PHE A 28 14.00 8.36 -9.04
N SER A 29 13.05 7.80 -9.81
CA SER A 29 13.25 6.57 -10.57
C SER A 29 13.11 6.78 -12.07
N LYS A 30 13.84 5.96 -12.85
CA LYS A 30 13.70 5.83 -14.31
C LYS A 30 12.97 4.54 -14.73
N ASP A 31 12.58 3.71 -13.77
CA ASP A 31 11.91 2.43 -14.03
C ASP A 31 10.66 2.33 -13.18
N ILE A 32 9.52 2.66 -13.79
CA ILE A 32 8.21 2.66 -13.14
C ILE A 32 7.36 1.62 -13.84
N ILE A 33 6.77 0.72 -13.07
CA ILE A 33 5.91 -0.37 -13.55
C ILE A 33 4.59 -0.25 -12.82
N ILE A 34 3.50 -0.17 -13.57
CA ILE A 34 2.15 -0.19 -13.04
C ILE A 34 1.51 -1.51 -13.45
N VAL A 35 1.13 -2.31 -12.47
CA VAL A 35 0.39 -3.57 -12.67
C VAL A 35 -1.06 -3.32 -12.31
N SER A 36 -1.96 -3.46 -13.28
CA SER A 36 -3.39 -3.33 -13.07
C SER A 36 -4.17 -4.47 -13.70
N ASN A 37 -5.29 -4.83 -13.08
CA ASN A 37 -6.25 -5.78 -13.61
C ASN A 37 -7.39 -5.10 -14.41
N ASN A 38 -7.23 -3.82 -14.79
CA ASN A 38 -8.22 -3.08 -15.56
C ASN A 38 -7.61 -2.55 -16.88
N GLN A 39 -7.92 -3.21 -17.99
CA GLN A 39 -7.40 -2.85 -19.31
C GLN A 39 -7.90 -1.48 -19.80
N ALA A 40 -9.15 -1.12 -19.50
CA ALA A 40 -9.71 0.17 -19.90
C ALA A 40 -8.99 1.32 -19.19
N PHE A 41 -8.71 1.16 -17.90
CA PHE A 41 -7.91 2.11 -17.13
C PHE A 41 -6.49 2.24 -17.67
N ILE A 42 -5.81 1.12 -17.93
CA ILE A 42 -4.47 1.13 -18.55
C ILE A 42 -4.49 1.93 -19.85
N THR A 43 -5.42 1.63 -20.75
CA THR A 43 -5.51 2.28 -22.07
C THR A 43 -5.77 3.78 -21.94
N ALA A 44 -6.65 4.18 -21.02
CA ALA A 44 -6.98 5.58 -20.79
C ALA A 44 -5.80 6.38 -20.21
N GLN A 45 -4.99 5.77 -19.35
CA GLN A 45 -3.85 6.45 -18.71
C GLN A 45 -2.56 6.37 -19.54
N SER A 46 -2.34 5.28 -20.30
CA SER A 46 -1.13 5.07 -21.08
C SER A 46 -1.04 5.95 -22.34
N ASN A 47 -2.18 6.43 -22.84
CA ASN A 47 -2.23 7.30 -24.02
C ASN A 47 -1.79 8.74 -23.71
N ASP A 48 -1.68 9.11 -22.43
CA ASP A 48 -1.11 10.38 -22.03
C ASP A 48 0.41 10.29 -22.21
N SER A 49 1.00 11.17 -23.02
CA SER A 49 2.39 11.13 -23.51
C SER A 49 3.47 11.37 -22.44
N LEU A 50 3.14 11.08 -21.19
CA LEU A 50 4.02 11.21 -20.04
C LEU A 50 4.61 9.84 -19.73
N SER A 51 5.93 9.81 -19.59
CA SER A 51 6.72 8.89 -18.77
C SER A 51 7.33 7.63 -19.38
N THR A 52 8.47 7.25 -18.80
CA THR A 52 9.15 5.94 -18.91
C THR A 52 8.38 4.80 -18.22
N THR A 53 7.08 4.98 -17.95
CA THR A 53 6.26 4.05 -17.18
C THR A 53 5.74 2.92 -18.06
N ARG A 54 5.88 1.69 -17.55
CA ARG A 54 5.35 0.50 -18.20
C ARG A 54 4.02 0.13 -17.57
N TRP A 55 2.95 0.26 -18.34
CA TRP A 55 1.61 -0.15 -17.93
C TRP A 55 1.37 -1.61 -18.33
N ILE A 56 1.12 -2.47 -17.35
CA ILE A 56 1.00 -3.91 -17.56
C ILE A 56 -0.36 -4.39 -17.07
N PHE A 57 -1.11 -4.98 -17.98
CA PHE A 57 -2.33 -5.70 -17.62
C PHE A 57 -1.99 -7.05 -17.01
N ARG A 58 -2.64 -7.38 -15.91
CA ARG A 58 -2.58 -8.71 -15.31
C ARG A 58 -3.81 -9.00 -14.45
N ASP A 59 -4.41 -10.16 -14.69
CA ASP A 59 -5.49 -10.67 -13.84
C ASP A 59 -5.10 -10.68 -12.37
N PHE A 60 -6.02 -10.27 -11.51
CA PHE A 60 -5.77 -10.20 -10.07
C PHE A 60 -5.75 -11.60 -9.45
N LYS A 61 -4.57 -12.03 -9.02
CA LYS A 61 -4.34 -13.30 -8.31
C LYS A 61 -3.93 -13.11 -6.83
N GLY A 62 -4.18 -11.92 -6.28
CA GLY A 62 -3.74 -11.52 -4.93
C GLY A 62 -2.65 -10.46 -4.95
N TYR A 63 -2.60 -9.64 -3.89
CA TYR A 63 -1.67 -8.50 -3.81
C TYR A 63 -0.21 -8.95 -3.84
N GLY A 64 0.19 -9.93 -3.01
CA GLY A 64 1.56 -10.45 -3.01
C GLY A 64 2.00 -11.00 -4.37
N ASN A 65 1.10 -11.68 -5.09
CA ASN A 65 1.36 -12.19 -6.43
C ASN A 65 1.53 -11.06 -7.46
N GLN A 66 0.75 -9.99 -7.37
CA GLN A 66 0.92 -8.81 -8.23
C GLN A 66 2.24 -8.09 -7.95
N LYS A 67 2.60 -7.92 -6.67
CA LYS A 67 3.87 -7.31 -6.25
C LYS A 67 5.06 -8.08 -6.79
N ASN A 68 5.09 -9.41 -6.58
CA ASN A 68 6.16 -10.28 -7.08
C ASN A 68 6.30 -10.23 -8.61
N PHE A 69 5.18 -10.16 -9.35
CA PHE A 69 5.23 -10.02 -10.80
C PHE A 69 5.79 -8.67 -11.24
N GLY A 70 5.35 -7.58 -10.62
CA GLY A 70 5.94 -6.26 -10.85
C GLY A 70 7.45 -6.27 -10.57
N THR A 71 7.87 -6.89 -9.46
CA THR A 71 9.29 -7.10 -9.13
C THR A 71 10.03 -7.87 -10.22
N SER A 72 9.44 -8.91 -10.81
CA SER A 72 10.09 -9.69 -11.88
C SER A 72 10.34 -8.90 -13.17
N LEU A 73 9.62 -7.78 -13.36
CA LEU A 73 9.78 -6.89 -14.51
C LEU A 73 10.75 -5.74 -14.24
N ALA A 74 11.17 -5.55 -12.98
CA ALA A 74 12.04 -4.46 -12.55
C ALA A 74 13.43 -4.55 -13.17
N LYS A 75 14.00 -3.37 -13.47
CA LYS A 75 15.36 -3.24 -14.01
C LYS A 75 16.43 -3.20 -12.91
N PHE A 76 16.06 -2.78 -11.70
CA PHE A 76 16.99 -2.61 -10.59
C PHE A 76 16.70 -3.60 -9.47
N ASP A 77 17.73 -3.91 -8.68
CA ASP A 77 17.65 -4.87 -7.58
C ASP A 77 16.88 -4.34 -6.36
N TRP A 78 16.74 -3.02 -6.23
CA TRP A 78 15.93 -2.40 -5.20
C TRP A 78 14.59 -1.95 -5.76
N ILE A 79 13.53 -2.33 -5.07
CA ILE A 79 12.15 -2.03 -5.42
C ILE A 79 11.55 -1.15 -4.34
N ILE A 80 10.89 -0.06 -4.73
CA ILE A 80 9.85 0.57 -3.92
C ILE A 80 8.49 0.14 -4.48
N ASN A 81 7.69 -0.49 -3.62
CA ASN A 81 6.33 -0.90 -3.95
C ASN A 81 5.34 0.09 -3.35
N LEU A 82 4.47 0.65 -4.18
CA LEU A 82 3.39 1.56 -3.77
C LEU A 82 2.04 0.99 -4.19
N ASP A 83 1.00 1.39 -3.47
CA ASP A 83 -0.38 1.22 -3.91
C ASP A 83 -0.82 2.46 -4.73
N ASP A 84 -1.88 2.36 -5.53
CA ASP A 84 -2.31 3.44 -6.42
C ASP A 84 -3.00 4.63 -5.71
N ASP A 85 -3.11 4.57 -4.38
CA ASP A 85 -3.56 5.64 -3.50
C ASP A 85 -2.48 6.07 -2.49
N GLU A 86 -1.21 5.75 -2.77
CA GLU A 86 -0.06 6.08 -1.93
C GLU A 86 0.88 7.12 -2.56
N LEU A 87 1.15 8.21 -1.84
CA LEU A 87 2.07 9.28 -2.25
C LEU A 87 3.19 9.45 -1.23
N PRO A 88 4.47 9.31 -1.62
CA PRO A 88 5.60 9.60 -0.75
C PRO A 88 5.62 11.06 -0.29
N SER A 89 5.98 11.33 0.98
CA SER A 89 6.19 12.70 1.46
C SER A 89 7.41 13.35 0.81
N ASN A 90 7.52 14.68 0.90
CA ASN A 90 8.67 15.42 0.35
C ASN A 90 10.00 14.97 0.95
N GLU A 91 10.03 14.65 2.25
CA GLU A 91 11.20 14.13 2.95
C GLU A 91 11.56 12.75 2.44
N LEU A 92 10.56 11.88 2.25
CA LEU A 92 10.78 10.55 1.68
C LEU A 92 11.33 10.68 0.25
N LEU A 93 10.75 11.54 -0.58
CA LEU A 93 11.24 11.79 -1.94
C LEU A 93 12.68 12.27 -1.97
N ASN A 94 13.04 13.21 -1.11
CA ASN A 94 14.42 13.69 -1.02
C ASN A 94 15.38 12.56 -0.59
N SER A 95 14.96 11.71 0.34
CA SER A 95 15.75 10.53 0.74
C SER A 95 15.89 9.51 -0.39
N LEU A 96 14.84 9.29 -1.19
CA LEU A 96 14.84 8.37 -2.34
C LEU A 96 15.68 8.91 -3.50
N ARG A 97 15.66 10.23 -3.75
CA ARG A 97 16.53 10.87 -4.75
C ARG A 97 18.00 10.73 -4.43
N ALA A 98 18.33 10.78 -3.13
CA ALA A 98 19.68 10.58 -2.62
C ALA A 98 19.98 9.10 -2.30
N TRP A 99 19.14 8.17 -2.77
CA TRP A 99 19.27 6.75 -2.44
C TRP A 99 20.64 6.20 -2.85
N LYS A 100 21.22 5.47 -1.92
CA LYS A 100 22.44 4.67 -2.10
C LYS A 100 22.12 3.26 -1.66
N ASN A 101 22.65 2.27 -2.38
CA ASN A 101 22.47 0.88 -2.00
C ASN A 101 22.94 0.70 -0.55
N PRO A 102 22.09 0.14 0.33
CA PRO A 102 22.45 -0.06 1.72
C PRO A 102 23.48 -1.19 1.83
N SER A 103 24.02 -1.37 3.02
CA SER A 103 24.92 -2.47 3.32
C SER A 103 24.27 -3.84 3.06
N ASP A 104 25.09 -4.85 2.71
CA ASP A 104 24.62 -6.16 2.25
C ASP A 104 23.71 -6.91 3.24
N ASN A 105 23.80 -6.58 4.53
CA ASN A 105 22.97 -7.12 5.59
C ASN A 105 21.54 -6.57 5.61
N ILE A 106 21.25 -5.48 4.90
CA ILE A 106 19.92 -4.87 4.81
C ILE A 106 19.25 -5.32 3.52
N LYS A 107 18.01 -5.79 3.64
CA LYS A 107 17.22 -6.34 2.53
C LYS A 107 15.86 -5.70 2.37
N ALA A 108 15.39 -4.94 3.36
CA ALA A 108 14.13 -4.20 3.25
C ALA A 108 14.07 -2.99 4.19
N PHE A 109 13.15 -2.09 3.89
CA PHE A 109 12.76 -0.97 4.74
C PHE A 109 11.26 -0.95 4.92
N ARG A 110 10.84 -0.86 6.18
CA ARG A 110 9.47 -0.48 6.52
C ARG A 110 9.39 1.05 6.61
N VAL A 111 8.33 1.59 6.03
CA VAL A 111 8.08 3.02 5.92
C VAL A 111 6.81 3.34 6.70
N ARG A 112 6.82 4.48 7.38
CA ARG A 112 5.64 4.97 8.07
C ARG A 112 4.53 5.27 7.07
N ARG A 113 3.29 4.90 7.38
CA ARG A 113 2.11 5.23 6.58
C ARG A 113 1.22 6.16 7.38
N ILE A 114 0.85 7.29 6.79
CA ILE A 114 -0.15 8.21 7.36
C ILE A 114 -1.40 8.07 6.52
N ASN A 115 -2.49 7.67 7.17
CA ASN A 115 -3.74 7.41 6.48
C ASN A 115 -4.55 8.71 6.47
N PHE A 116 -5.09 9.05 5.31
CA PHE A 116 -6.00 10.19 5.12
C PHE A 116 -7.43 9.67 4.91
N CYS A 117 -8.37 10.36 5.53
CA CYS A 117 -9.81 10.20 5.29
C CYS A 117 -10.42 11.60 5.22
N ASN A 118 -11.11 11.91 4.11
CA ASN A 118 -11.68 13.24 3.84
C ASN A 118 -10.66 14.38 4.10
N GLU A 119 -9.45 14.26 3.55
CA GLU A 119 -8.36 15.26 3.67
C GLU A 119 -7.79 15.46 5.08
N SER A 120 -8.31 14.77 6.08
CA SER A 120 -7.79 14.79 7.45
C SER A 120 -6.83 13.62 7.67
N ALA A 121 -5.64 13.93 8.18
CA ALA A 121 -4.65 12.93 8.57
C ALA A 121 -5.07 12.27 9.89
N ILE A 122 -5.19 10.94 9.88
CA ILE A 122 -5.44 10.14 11.08
C ILE A 122 -4.08 9.85 11.71
N SER A 123 -3.85 10.45 12.87
CA SER A 123 -2.54 10.51 13.53
C SER A 123 -2.53 9.84 14.91
N TRP A 124 -3.69 9.55 15.50
CA TRP A 124 -3.82 8.99 16.85
C TRP A 124 -4.09 7.47 16.83
N GLY A 125 -3.71 6.80 17.93
CA GLY A 125 -3.91 5.34 18.11
C GLY A 125 -3.04 4.45 17.23
N LYS A 126 -3.52 3.24 16.89
CA LYS A 126 -2.80 2.25 16.06
C LYS A 126 -2.53 2.74 14.63
N TRP A 127 -3.13 3.84 14.22
CA TRP A 127 -2.92 4.49 12.93
C TRP A 127 -1.72 5.46 12.94
N GLY A 128 -1.33 5.99 14.10
CA GLY A 128 -0.15 6.85 14.24
C GLY A 128 1.19 6.11 14.10
N GLU A 129 1.20 4.80 14.40
CA GLU A 129 2.34 3.88 14.33
C GLU A 129 2.18 2.81 13.23
N ASP A 130 1.52 3.14 12.13
CA ASP A 130 1.36 2.23 11.01
C ASP A 130 2.66 2.17 10.17
N TYR A 131 3.35 1.03 10.18
CA TYR A 131 4.54 0.79 9.37
C TYR A 131 4.34 -0.42 8.48
N SER A 132 4.63 -0.26 7.19
CA SER A 132 4.57 -1.35 6.22
C SER A 132 5.87 -1.44 5.44
N VAL A 133 6.25 -2.66 5.05
CA VAL A 133 7.41 -2.83 4.17
C VAL A 133 7.04 -2.29 2.79
N ARG A 134 7.83 -1.32 2.32
CA ARG A 134 7.59 -0.63 1.05
C ARG A 134 8.82 -0.62 0.17
N ILE A 135 10.02 -0.76 0.73
CA ILE A 135 11.25 -0.84 -0.05
C ILE A 135 11.94 -2.18 0.25
N TYR A 136 12.39 -2.90 -0.76
CA TYR A 136 13.04 -4.20 -0.58
C TYR A 136 13.93 -4.58 -1.76
N HIS A 137 14.88 -5.46 -1.48
CA HIS A 137 15.74 -6.07 -2.48
C HIS A 137 15.01 -7.24 -3.18
N VAL A 138 15.25 -7.44 -4.48
CA VAL A 138 14.64 -8.51 -5.33
C VAL A 138 14.85 -9.94 -4.80
N SER A 139 15.82 -10.13 -3.90
CA SER A 139 16.02 -11.42 -3.20
C SER A 139 14.90 -11.76 -2.21
N CYS A 140 14.09 -10.78 -1.80
CA CYS A 140 12.93 -10.97 -0.95
C CYS A 140 11.69 -11.27 -1.79
N LYS A 141 10.75 -12.04 -1.25
CA LYS A 141 9.49 -12.39 -1.93
C LYS A 141 8.29 -12.15 -1.03
N TRP A 142 7.21 -11.66 -1.61
CA TRP A 142 5.90 -11.60 -0.95
C TRP A 142 5.27 -13.00 -0.91
N ASP A 143 4.56 -13.33 0.17
CA ASP A 143 3.75 -14.53 0.22
C ASP A 143 2.55 -14.46 -0.75
N GLU A 144 1.98 -15.62 -1.08
CA GLU A 144 0.89 -15.73 -2.07
C GLU A 144 -0.51 -15.52 -1.46
N LYS A 145 -0.59 -14.87 -0.30
CA LYS A 145 -1.88 -14.53 0.29
C LYS A 145 -2.62 -13.55 -0.63
N ILE A 146 -3.94 -13.75 -0.73
CA ILE A 146 -4.80 -12.87 -1.54
C ILE A 146 -4.81 -11.45 -0.98
N VAL A 147 -4.82 -11.31 0.36
CA VAL A 147 -4.76 -10.04 1.12
C VAL A 147 -3.86 -10.18 2.35
N HIS A 148 -3.35 -9.04 2.86
CA HIS A 148 -2.42 -8.97 4.00
C HIS A 148 -1.13 -9.76 3.78
N GLU A 149 -0.57 -9.60 2.59
CA GLU A 149 0.67 -10.20 2.18
C GLU A 149 1.84 -9.79 3.07
N THR A 150 2.78 -10.71 3.26
CA THR A 150 3.97 -10.48 4.08
C THR A 150 5.22 -10.71 3.25
N LEU A 151 6.19 -9.79 3.35
CA LEU A 151 7.49 -9.97 2.70
C LEU A 151 8.35 -10.94 3.53
N SER A 152 8.86 -11.97 2.88
CA SER A 152 9.85 -12.89 3.44
C SER A 152 11.21 -12.20 3.52
N ALA A 153 11.49 -11.56 4.66
CA ALA A 153 12.78 -10.96 4.98
C ALA A 153 13.17 -11.26 6.46
N PRO A 154 14.43 -11.59 6.76
CA PRO A 154 14.89 -11.72 8.14
C PRO A 154 14.67 -10.40 8.90
N LYS A 155 14.09 -10.43 10.10
CA LYS A 155 13.78 -9.20 10.88
C LYS A 155 14.99 -8.27 11.05
N ARG A 156 16.19 -8.83 11.28
CA ARG A 156 17.45 -8.09 11.42
C ARG A 156 17.91 -7.36 10.14
N ALA A 157 17.35 -7.73 9.00
CA ALA A 157 17.65 -7.15 7.69
C ALA A 157 16.60 -6.09 7.27
N VAL A 158 15.67 -5.74 8.17
CA VAL A 158 14.65 -4.72 7.95
C VAL A 158 14.95 -3.48 8.77
N GLN A 159 15.15 -2.34 8.12
CA GLN A 159 15.29 -1.04 8.78
C GLN A 159 14.00 -0.21 8.70
N THR A 160 13.93 0.86 9.49
CA THR A 160 12.76 1.75 9.54
C THR A 160 13.09 3.10 8.94
N ILE A 161 12.23 3.58 8.04
CA ILE A 161 12.23 4.96 7.55
C ILE A 161 11.04 5.67 8.16
N HIS A 162 11.29 6.80 8.82
CA HIS A 162 10.26 7.56 9.53
C HIS A 162 9.56 8.60 8.65
N TRP A 163 10.11 8.91 7.48
CA TRP A 163 9.47 9.75 6.47
C TRP A 163 8.25 9.03 5.90
N PRO A 164 7.05 9.63 5.96
CA PRO A 164 5.83 8.91 5.69
C PRO A 164 5.53 8.75 4.20
N ILE A 165 4.71 7.73 3.92
CA ILE A 165 3.88 7.65 2.73
C ILE A 165 2.46 8.06 3.15
N TYR A 166 1.88 8.99 2.42
CA TYR A 166 0.49 9.39 2.58
C TYR A 166 -0.39 8.40 1.83
N HIS A 167 -1.36 7.80 2.52
CA HIS A 167 -2.27 6.80 1.97
C HIS A 167 -3.70 7.36 1.97
N PHE A 168 -4.20 7.65 0.78
CA PHE A 168 -5.51 8.25 0.55
C PHE A 168 -6.59 7.17 0.50
N THR A 169 -6.89 6.62 1.67
CA THR A 169 -7.75 5.45 1.84
C THR A 169 -9.13 5.66 1.19
N ALA A 170 -9.72 6.85 1.32
CA ALA A 170 -10.95 7.23 0.63
C ALA A 170 -11.13 8.75 0.52
N ASN A 171 -11.72 9.19 -0.60
CA ASN A 171 -12.11 10.58 -0.82
C ASN A 171 -13.44 10.92 -0.10
N GLN A 172 -14.29 9.93 0.14
CA GLN A 172 -15.53 10.03 0.93
C GLN A 172 -15.78 8.75 1.74
N VAL A 173 -16.53 8.86 2.85
CA VAL A 173 -16.94 7.73 3.72
C VAL A 173 -17.61 6.59 2.95
N GLY A 174 -18.34 6.90 1.87
CA GLY A 174 -18.98 5.91 1.00
C GLY A 174 -18.01 5.11 0.12
N ASP A 175 -16.95 5.75 -0.37
CA ASP A 175 -15.90 5.07 -1.16
C ASP A 175 -15.10 4.10 -0.29
N TYR A 176 -14.92 4.44 0.99
CA TYR A 176 -14.32 3.55 1.97
C TYR A 176 -15.17 2.29 2.19
N LEU A 177 -16.51 2.40 2.29
CA LEU A 177 -17.40 1.22 2.42
C LEU A 177 -17.30 0.29 1.21
N LYS A 178 -17.17 0.86 0.01
CA LYS A 178 -17.03 0.08 -1.21
C LYS A 178 -15.68 -0.64 -1.25
N LYS A 179 -14.58 0.05 -0.94
CA LYS A 179 -13.23 -0.56 -0.82
C LYS A 179 -13.19 -1.64 0.27
N THR A 180 -13.69 -1.35 1.48
CA THR A 180 -13.74 -2.32 2.58
C THR A 180 -14.62 -3.51 2.24
N LYS A 181 -15.75 -3.32 1.57
CA LYS A 181 -16.59 -4.42 1.08
C LYS A 181 -15.86 -5.27 0.04
N ASP A 182 -15.21 -4.66 -0.95
CA ASP A 182 -14.42 -5.37 -1.96
C ASP A 182 -13.24 -6.14 -1.33
N TYR A 183 -12.55 -5.55 -0.35
CA TYR A 183 -11.51 -6.22 0.43
C TYR A 183 -12.07 -7.41 1.25
N ARG A 184 -13.23 -7.23 1.88
CA ARG A 184 -13.91 -8.28 2.65
C ARG A 184 -14.40 -9.42 1.75
N ASP A 185 -14.95 -9.12 0.58
CA ASP A 185 -15.42 -10.13 -0.37
C ASP A 185 -14.24 -10.95 -0.95
N LYS A 186 -13.13 -10.28 -1.27
CA LYS A 186 -11.86 -10.93 -1.64
C LYS A 186 -11.27 -11.77 -0.50
N ARG A 187 -11.48 -11.38 0.76
CA ARG A 187 -11.07 -12.17 1.92
C ARG A 187 -12.01 -13.35 2.17
N ALA A 188 -13.32 -13.16 2.10
CA ALA A 188 -14.33 -14.20 2.32
C ALA A 188 -14.18 -15.35 1.31
N SER A 189 -13.88 -15.02 0.05
CA SER A 189 -13.54 -16.01 -0.99
C SER A 189 -12.26 -16.80 -0.69
N SER A 190 -11.34 -16.26 0.13
CA SER A 190 -10.13 -16.98 0.59
C SER A 190 -10.32 -17.79 1.88
N LEU A 191 -11.48 -17.65 2.54
CA LEU A 191 -11.81 -18.29 3.83
C LEU A 191 -12.87 -19.40 3.73
N VAL A 192 -13.31 -19.76 2.52
CA VAL A 192 -14.28 -20.84 2.29
C VAL A 192 -13.80 -22.12 3.00
N GLY A 193 -14.49 -22.49 4.10
CA GLY A 193 -14.18 -23.66 4.92
C GLY A 193 -13.68 -23.40 6.35
N LYS A 194 -13.46 -22.15 6.78
CA LYS A 194 -13.13 -21.82 8.19
C LYS A 194 -14.34 -21.22 8.92
N LYS A 195 -14.73 -21.83 10.06
CA LYS A 195 -15.84 -21.35 10.91
C LYS A 195 -15.50 -19.98 11.50
N ASN A 196 -16.37 -18.99 11.28
CA ASN A 196 -16.32 -17.71 12.00
C ASN A 196 -16.76 -17.92 13.45
N VAL A 197 -15.94 -17.45 14.39
CA VAL A 197 -16.32 -17.36 15.81
C VAL A 197 -17.11 -16.05 15.95
N GLY A 198 -18.43 -16.15 16.10
CA GLY A 198 -19.30 -14.99 16.31
C GLY A 198 -19.09 -14.42 17.72
N TRP A 199 -18.49 -13.24 17.81
CA TRP A 199 -18.46 -12.46 19.05
C TRP A 199 -19.56 -11.38 19.01
N SER A 200 -20.11 -11.05 20.19
CA SER A 200 -21.26 -10.16 20.32
C SER A 200 -20.94 -8.72 19.87
N THR A 201 -21.92 -8.00 19.35
CA THR A 201 -21.80 -6.57 18.98
C THR A 201 -21.25 -5.69 20.10
N LEU A 202 -21.45 -6.11 21.36
CA LEU A 202 -20.93 -5.43 22.54
C LEU A 202 -19.40 -5.47 22.66
N SER A 203 -18.73 -6.55 22.23
CA SER A 203 -17.26 -6.63 22.25
C SER A 203 -16.61 -5.75 21.17
N ILE A 204 -17.30 -5.57 20.04
CA ILE A 204 -16.92 -4.63 18.99
C ILE A 204 -16.92 -3.21 19.56
N LEU A 205 -18.04 -2.82 20.20
CA LEU A 205 -18.21 -1.50 20.83
C LEU A 205 -17.23 -1.26 21.99
N PHE A 206 -16.89 -2.30 22.75
CA PHE A 206 -15.90 -2.19 23.84
C PHE A 206 -14.47 -2.01 23.31
N SER A 207 -14.09 -2.72 22.25
CA SER A 207 -12.76 -2.58 21.62
C SER A 207 -12.56 -1.20 21.00
N ALA A 208 -13.64 -0.66 20.43
CA ALA A 208 -13.78 0.69 19.97
C ALA A 208 -13.49 1.71 21.10
N PHE A 209 -14.16 1.58 22.24
CA PHE A 209 -13.99 2.47 23.40
C PHE A 209 -12.59 2.44 24.02
N ILE A 210 -11.84 1.33 23.87
CA ILE A 210 -10.46 1.19 24.35
C ILE A 210 -9.46 1.88 23.42
N HIS A 211 -9.83 2.16 22.17
CA HIS A 211 -8.97 2.84 21.23
C HIS A 211 -9.16 4.37 21.30
N ILE A 212 -8.06 5.11 21.39
CA ILE A 212 -8.05 6.58 21.55
C ILE A 212 -8.45 7.31 20.24
N GLU A 213 -8.58 6.56 19.15
CA GLU A 213 -8.86 7.01 17.78
C GLU A 213 -10.18 7.82 17.66
N TRP A 214 -11.07 7.70 18.64
CA TRP A 214 -12.39 8.35 18.75
C TRP A 214 -12.23 9.84 19.13
N LEU A 215 -11.06 10.23 19.66
CA LEU A 215 -10.69 11.62 19.92
C LEU A 215 -10.49 12.43 18.64
N GLU A 216 -10.34 11.80 17.48
CA GLU A 216 -10.33 12.47 16.17
C GLU A 216 -11.75 12.74 15.62
N GLY A 217 -12.78 12.54 16.46
CA GLY A 217 -14.17 12.70 16.09
C GLY A 217 -14.70 11.53 15.26
N PHE A 218 -15.76 11.79 14.49
CA PHE A 218 -16.51 10.75 13.78
C PHE A 218 -15.65 9.92 12.81
N ASN A 219 -14.61 10.50 12.21
CA ASN A 219 -13.75 9.81 11.25
C ASN A 219 -12.89 8.72 11.93
N GLY A 220 -12.23 9.03 13.04
CA GLY A 220 -11.40 8.06 13.76
C GLY A 220 -12.23 6.95 14.42
N LEU A 221 -13.41 7.31 14.93
CA LEU A 221 -14.45 6.38 15.42
C LEU A 221 -14.84 5.33 14.35
N TYR A 222 -15.16 5.84 13.17
CA TYR A 222 -15.64 5.04 12.05
C TYR A 222 -14.57 4.10 11.48
N LEU A 223 -13.32 4.57 11.37
CA LEU A 223 -12.19 3.78 10.88
C LEU A 223 -11.76 2.68 11.85
N THR A 224 -11.90 2.92 13.16
CA THR A 224 -11.66 1.90 14.19
C THR A 224 -12.62 0.73 14.02
N LEU A 225 -13.91 1.02 13.88
CA LEU A 225 -14.97 0.01 13.72
C LEU A 225 -14.77 -0.81 12.45
N THR A 226 -14.45 -0.16 11.35
CA THR A 226 -14.28 -0.82 10.05
C THR A 226 -13.02 -1.68 9.97
N LYS A 227 -11.88 -1.23 10.47
CA LYS A 227 -10.66 -2.05 10.57
C LYS A 227 -10.83 -3.25 11.50
N TYR A 228 -11.63 -3.11 12.56
CA TYR A 228 -11.99 -4.24 13.42
C TYR A 228 -12.86 -5.27 12.66
N LEU A 229 -13.78 -4.80 11.82
CA LEU A 229 -14.60 -5.63 10.93
C LEU A 229 -13.83 -6.22 9.73
N GLU A 230 -12.67 -5.67 9.36
CA GLU A 230 -11.78 -6.25 8.34
C GLU A 230 -10.88 -7.37 8.91
N ARG A 231 -10.52 -7.26 10.19
CA ARG A 231 -9.64 -8.24 10.87
C ARG A 231 -10.36 -9.51 11.29
N ASN A 232 -11.64 -9.41 11.64
CA ASN A 232 -12.51 -10.49 12.11
C ASN A 232 -13.53 -10.90 11.04
#